data_AF-A0AAJ7S4W6-F1
#
_entry.id   AF-A0AAJ7S4W6-F1
#
_cell.length_a   1.000
_cell.length_b   1.000
_cell.length_c   1.000
_cell.angle_alpha   90.00
_cell.angle_beta   90.00
_cell.angle_gamma   90.00
#
_symmetry.space_group_name_H-M   'P 1'
#
loop_
_entity.id
_entity.type
_entity.pdbx_description
1 polymer ?
#
loop_
_entity_poly.entity_id
_entity_poly.type
_entity_poly.pdbx_seq_one_letter_code
_entity_poly.pdbx_strand_id
1 'polypeptide(L)'
;MIEHYMRVTKMYASAVGIWPHQSPVRKNILRIYINVMVVLSLITQISRVVLYASTDSLVDQIPFLGVAVATFVKYSNYQFNDVKFRKLFDSMSNDWQNKMTEDEMTIMQKYGDRGVFFIFIYIVNAYVCIAAFLLRPLVPKAMDLIMPLNESRHRMEMYPAYYFTDNPDKYYYGIIIFTTMCTITAMSVFVASDTLLIYSVQHVCGLLALTGSRFKYSLDSLYSLTDDTNVDNERLYKNVCDAINSHKRAFAYITEIESAYAINLFVQVGVVIISFTITLFQGVSFIQFLGARGAPIG
;
A
#
# COMPACT_ATOMS: atom_id res chain seq x y z
N MET A 1 22.96 -7.56 3.22
CA MET A 1 22.13 -7.12 4.35
C MET A 1 20.75 -6.67 3.90
N ILE A 2 20.63 -5.70 2.98
CA ILE A 2 19.34 -5.23 2.43
C ILE A 2 18.44 -6.33 1.86
N GLU A 3 19.03 -7.35 1.21
CA GLU A 3 18.28 -8.49 0.66
C GLU A 3 17.59 -9.34 1.72
N HIS A 4 18.13 -9.38 2.95
CA HIS A 4 17.50 -10.10 4.06
C HIS A 4 16.18 -9.41 4.45
N TYR A 5 16.23 -8.10 4.64
CA TYR A 5 15.06 -7.29 4.97
C TYR A 5 14.00 -7.33 3.86
N MET A 6 14.42 -7.14 2.61
CA MET A 6 13.49 -7.01 1.49
C MET A 6 12.96 -8.34 0.94
N ARG A 7 13.25 -9.49 1.56
CA ARG A 7 12.85 -10.81 1.03
C ARG A 7 11.34 -10.92 0.78
N VAL A 8 10.53 -10.52 1.77
CA VAL A 8 9.06 -10.57 1.68
C VAL A 8 8.55 -9.61 0.60
N THR A 9 9.02 -8.37 0.61
CA THR A 9 8.67 -7.37 -0.41
C THR A 9 9.06 -7.80 -1.80
N LYS A 10 10.26 -8.38 -1.98
CA LYS A 10 10.74 -8.94 -3.25
C LYS A 10 9.83 -10.03 -3.76
N MET A 11 9.33 -10.90 -2.89
CA MET A 11 8.37 -11.95 -3.26
C MET A 11 7.08 -11.35 -3.85
N TYR A 12 6.41 -10.44 -3.14
CA TYR A 12 5.18 -9.81 -3.62
C TYR A 12 5.42 -8.96 -4.87
N ALA A 13 6.44 -8.10 -4.87
CA ALA A 13 6.78 -7.25 -6.01
C ALA A 13 7.14 -8.06 -7.27
N SER A 14 7.81 -9.19 -7.12
CA SER A 14 8.12 -10.09 -8.23
C SER A 14 6.90 -10.86 -8.72
N ALA A 15 5.94 -11.17 -7.83
CA ALA A 15 4.69 -11.81 -8.18
C ALA A 15 3.78 -10.89 -9.01
N VAL A 16 3.85 -9.58 -8.80
CA VAL A 16 3.06 -8.59 -9.56
C VAL A 16 3.83 -7.88 -10.68
N GLY A 17 5.10 -8.24 -10.92
CA GLY A 17 5.86 -7.67 -12.05
C GLY A 17 6.28 -6.21 -11.86
N ILE A 18 6.47 -5.75 -10.62
CA ILE A 18 6.98 -4.40 -10.31
C ILE A 18 8.39 -4.41 -9.71
N TRP A 19 8.98 -5.58 -9.47
CA TRP A 19 10.33 -5.66 -8.93
C TRP A 19 11.35 -5.05 -9.92
N PRO A 20 12.26 -4.15 -9.47
CA PRO A 20 13.15 -3.42 -10.38
C PRO A 20 14.05 -4.31 -11.25
N HIS A 21 14.69 -5.31 -10.64
CA HIS A 21 15.68 -6.19 -11.30
C HIS A 21 15.08 -7.57 -11.64
N GLN A 22 13.88 -7.58 -12.21
CA GLN A 22 13.21 -8.80 -12.66
C GLN A 22 13.43 -9.02 -14.17
N SER A 23 13.41 -10.29 -14.62
CA SER A 23 13.54 -10.59 -16.05
C SER A 23 12.44 -9.88 -16.87
N PRO A 24 12.79 -9.23 -17.99
CA PRO A 24 11.86 -8.37 -18.73
C PRO A 24 10.67 -9.14 -19.28
N VAL A 25 10.89 -10.38 -19.72
CA VAL A 25 9.82 -11.27 -20.23
C VAL A 25 8.79 -11.58 -19.13
N ARG A 26 9.25 -12.04 -17.96
CA ARG A 26 8.36 -12.35 -16.82
C ARG A 26 7.61 -11.10 -16.35
N LYS A 27 8.33 -9.97 -16.26
CA LYS A 27 7.78 -8.68 -15.87
C LYS A 27 6.64 -8.25 -16.81
N ASN A 28 6.84 -8.36 -18.13
CA ASN A 28 5.83 -7.99 -19.12
C ASN A 28 4.61 -8.92 -19.12
N ILE A 29 4.80 -10.24 -18.96
CA ILE A 29 3.68 -11.19 -18.85
C ILE A 29 2.79 -10.86 -17.65
N LEU A 30 3.39 -10.61 -16.48
CA LEU A 30 2.66 -10.25 -15.26
C LEU A 30 1.95 -8.91 -15.40
N ARG A 31 2.58 -7.93 -16.06
CA ARG A 31 1.95 -6.62 -16.35
C ARG A 31 0.71 -6.75 -17.23
N ILE A 32 0.78 -7.56 -18.28
CA ILE A 32 -0.37 -7.82 -19.15
C ILE A 32 -1.50 -8.46 -18.34
N TYR A 33 -1.19 -9.51 -17.57
CA TYR A 33 -2.17 -10.19 -16.73
C TYR A 33 -2.87 -9.23 -15.75
N ILE A 34 -2.11 -8.45 -14.99
CA ILE A 34 -2.67 -7.53 -13.99
C ILE A 34 -3.49 -6.43 -14.66
N ASN A 35 -2.99 -5.84 -15.75
CA ASN A 35 -3.74 -4.82 -16.48
C ASN A 35 -5.07 -5.37 -17.01
N VAL A 36 -5.09 -6.58 -17.57
CA VAL A 36 -6.34 -7.23 -18.02
C VAL A 36 -7.31 -7.41 -16.85
N MET A 37 -6.86 -7.94 -15.70
CA MET A 37 -7.71 -8.15 -14.53
C MET A 37 -8.28 -6.84 -13.98
N VAL A 38 -7.47 -5.78 -13.91
CA VAL A 38 -7.89 -4.46 -13.42
C VAL A 38 -8.88 -3.80 -14.39
N VAL A 39 -8.60 -3.84 -15.70
CA VAL A 39 -9.49 -3.27 -16.73
C VAL A 39 -10.83 -4.00 -16.76
N LEU A 40 -10.84 -5.34 -16.71
CA LEU A 40 -12.08 -6.10 -16.64
C LEU A 40 -12.90 -5.75 -15.39
N SER A 41 -12.24 -5.64 -14.22
CA SER A 41 -12.89 -5.22 -12.97
C SER A 41 -13.48 -3.81 -13.05
N LEU A 42 -12.79 -2.86 -13.70
CA LEU A 42 -13.29 -1.50 -13.92
C LEU A 42 -14.49 -1.50 -14.86
N ILE A 43 -14.43 -2.25 -15.97
CA ILE A 43 -15.51 -2.32 -16.94
C ILE A 43 -16.80 -2.85 -16.29
N THR A 44 -16.72 -3.94 -15.51
CA THR A 44 -17.92 -4.52 -14.86
C THR A 44 -18.53 -3.56 -13.85
N GLN A 45 -17.71 -2.86 -13.06
CA GLN A 45 -18.18 -1.89 -12.06
C GLN A 45 -18.75 -0.61 -12.70
N ILE A 46 -18.06 -0.03 -13.67
CA ILE A 46 -18.54 1.16 -14.40
C ILE A 46 -19.83 0.85 -15.15
N SER A 47 -19.94 -0.34 -15.77
CA SER A 47 -21.15 -0.73 -16.48
C SER A 47 -22.37 -0.84 -15.56
N ARG A 48 -22.16 -1.31 -14.31
CA ARG A 48 -23.21 -1.30 -13.29
C ARG A 48 -23.66 0.12 -12.94
N VAL A 49 -22.71 1.03 -12.74
CA VAL A 49 -23.00 2.45 -12.48
C VAL A 49 -23.82 3.06 -13.61
N VAL A 50 -23.43 2.81 -14.86
CA VAL A 50 -24.09 3.40 -16.05
C VAL A 50 -25.50 2.83 -16.26
N LEU A 51 -25.68 1.51 -16.13
CA LEU A 51 -26.96 0.85 -16.42
C LEU A 51 -28.00 1.03 -15.30
N TYR A 52 -27.55 1.20 -14.05
CA TYR A 52 -28.42 1.21 -12.87
C TYR A 52 -28.15 2.41 -11.97
N ALA A 53 -27.88 3.55 -12.61
CA ALA A 53 -27.59 4.82 -11.96
C ALA A 53 -28.76 5.23 -11.05
N SER A 54 -28.54 5.09 -9.74
CA SER A 54 -29.39 5.64 -8.68
C SER A 54 -28.50 6.13 -7.55
N THR A 55 -28.96 7.05 -6.72
CA THR A 55 -28.19 7.58 -5.58
C THR A 55 -27.74 6.45 -4.65
N ASP A 56 -28.64 5.52 -4.37
CA ASP A 56 -28.39 4.41 -3.46
C ASP A 56 -27.40 3.40 -4.08
N SER A 57 -27.61 3.05 -5.36
CA SER A 57 -26.68 2.20 -6.12
C SER A 57 -25.27 2.78 -6.18
N LEU A 58 -25.14 4.11 -6.34
CA LEU A 58 -23.88 4.82 -6.41
C LEU A 58 -23.16 4.82 -5.07
N VAL A 59 -23.88 5.16 -4.00
CA VAL A 59 -23.36 5.18 -2.63
C VAL A 59 -22.82 3.80 -2.25
N ASP A 60 -23.51 2.72 -2.61
CA ASP A 60 -23.04 1.35 -2.38
C ASP A 60 -21.83 0.94 -3.24
N GLN A 61 -21.69 1.49 -4.44
CA GLN A 61 -20.61 1.12 -5.39
C GLN A 61 -19.32 1.92 -5.23
N ILE A 62 -19.40 3.18 -4.79
CA ILE A 62 -18.23 4.08 -4.77
C ILE A 62 -17.05 3.49 -3.97
N PRO A 63 -17.21 2.86 -2.78
CA PRO A 63 -16.08 2.27 -2.08
C PRO A 63 -15.34 1.21 -2.89
N PHE A 64 -16.08 0.36 -3.63
CA PHE A 64 -15.50 -0.70 -4.45
C PHE A 64 -14.85 -0.16 -5.73
N LEU A 65 -15.54 0.77 -6.41
CA LEU A 65 -15.02 1.43 -7.59
C LEU A 65 -13.75 2.24 -7.25
N GLY A 66 -13.76 2.88 -6.08
CA GLY A 66 -12.60 3.57 -5.51
C GLY A 66 -11.40 2.62 -5.38
N VAL A 67 -11.57 1.43 -4.82
CA VAL A 67 -10.48 0.44 -4.72
C VAL A 67 -9.98 0.01 -6.11
N ALA A 68 -10.87 -0.18 -7.09
CA ALA A 68 -10.48 -0.54 -8.45
C ALA A 68 -9.68 0.59 -9.14
N VAL A 69 -10.13 1.83 -9.03
CA VAL A 69 -9.44 3.03 -9.53
C VAL A 69 -8.10 3.21 -8.83
N ALA A 70 -8.06 3.06 -7.50
CA ALA A 70 -6.84 3.13 -6.71
C ALA A 70 -5.83 2.06 -7.13
N THR A 71 -6.29 0.82 -7.38
CA THR A 71 -5.44 -0.26 -7.90
C THR A 71 -4.84 0.10 -9.26
N PHE A 72 -5.68 0.60 -10.17
CA PHE A 72 -5.26 1.03 -11.50
C PHE A 72 -4.19 2.12 -11.44
N VAL A 73 -4.49 3.24 -10.76
CA VAL A 73 -3.57 4.37 -10.63
C VAL A 73 -2.25 3.92 -9.98
N LYS A 74 -2.34 3.13 -8.90
CA LYS A 74 -1.15 2.63 -8.19
C LYS A 74 -0.30 1.76 -9.09
N TYR A 75 -0.90 0.82 -9.81
CA TYR A 75 -0.16 -0.09 -10.68
C TYR A 75 0.45 0.64 -11.88
N SER A 76 -0.31 1.53 -12.53
CA SER A 76 0.18 2.37 -13.62
C SER A 76 1.34 3.26 -13.18
N ASN A 77 1.34 3.75 -11.95
CA ASN A 77 2.46 4.53 -11.41
C ASN A 77 3.78 3.73 -11.46
N TYR A 78 3.78 2.45 -11.07
CA TYR A 78 4.97 1.58 -11.16
C TYR A 78 5.38 1.28 -12.60
N GLN A 79 4.44 1.29 -13.55
CA GLN A 79 4.74 1.06 -14.96
C GLN A 79 5.37 2.30 -15.59
N PHE A 80 4.77 3.48 -15.41
CA PHE A 80 5.24 4.72 -16.02
C PHE A 80 6.50 5.28 -15.35
N ASN A 81 6.66 5.08 -14.04
CA ASN A 81 7.81 5.56 -13.28
C ASN A 81 8.84 4.43 -13.00
N ASP A 82 8.89 3.37 -13.81
CA ASP A 82 9.77 2.20 -13.62
C ASP A 82 11.24 2.57 -13.37
N VAL A 83 11.75 3.53 -14.15
CA VAL A 83 13.12 4.04 -14.03
C VAL A 83 13.34 4.72 -12.67
N LYS A 84 12.36 5.51 -12.19
CA LYS A 84 12.45 6.17 -10.88
C LYS A 84 12.45 5.15 -9.73
N PHE A 85 11.59 4.12 -9.82
CA PHE A 85 11.56 3.04 -8.83
C PHE A 85 12.85 2.22 -8.81
N ARG A 86 13.43 1.95 -9.98
CA ARG A 86 14.74 1.32 -10.09
C ARG A 86 15.83 2.17 -9.46
N LYS A 87 15.86 3.47 -9.78
CA LYS A 87 16.80 4.42 -9.16
C LYS A 87 16.67 4.45 -7.63
N LEU A 88 15.44 4.50 -7.11
CA LEU A 88 15.16 4.46 -5.66
C LEU A 88 15.72 3.20 -4.99
N PHE A 89 15.54 2.04 -5.64
CA PHE A 89 16.06 0.78 -5.14
C PHE A 89 17.59 0.73 -5.19
N ASP A 90 18.19 1.17 -6.29
CA ASP A 90 19.64 1.18 -6.48
C ASP A 90 20.31 2.16 -5.50
N SER A 91 19.73 3.35 -5.32
CA SER A 91 20.14 4.32 -4.29
C SER A 91 20.18 3.68 -2.90
N MET A 92 19.09 2.99 -2.52
CA MET A 92 19.02 2.30 -1.23
C MET A 92 20.11 1.23 -1.13
N SER A 93 20.22 0.35 -2.13
CA SER A 93 21.21 -0.73 -2.15
C SER A 93 22.64 -0.22 -2.00
N ASN A 94 22.97 0.87 -2.71
CA ASN A 94 24.29 1.50 -2.63
C ASN A 94 24.58 2.07 -1.24
N ASP A 95 23.59 2.69 -0.59
CA ASP A 95 23.75 3.20 0.77
C ASP A 95 24.10 2.09 1.77
N TRP A 96 23.48 0.91 1.63
CA TRP A 96 23.77 -0.25 2.48
C TRP A 96 25.12 -0.93 2.18
N GLN A 97 25.75 -0.63 1.05
CA GLN A 97 27.09 -1.12 0.69
C GLN A 97 28.21 -0.16 1.12
N ASN A 98 27.87 1.11 1.39
CA ASN A 98 28.84 2.09 1.84
C ASN A 98 29.44 1.69 3.20
N LYS A 99 30.72 2.01 3.40
CA LYS A 99 31.38 1.80 4.68
C LYS A 99 30.72 2.66 5.74
N MET A 100 30.17 2.01 6.76
CA MET A 100 29.61 2.61 7.96
C MET A 100 30.37 2.08 9.17
N THR A 101 30.44 2.86 10.25
CA THR A 101 30.91 2.33 11.54
C THR A 101 29.89 1.34 12.13
N GLU A 102 30.29 0.57 13.15
CA GLU A 102 29.38 -0.37 13.84
C GLU A 102 28.17 0.36 14.45
N ASP A 103 28.39 1.54 15.06
CA ASP A 103 27.30 2.36 15.62
C ASP A 103 26.34 2.86 14.54
N GLU A 104 26.89 3.30 13.41
CA GLU A 104 26.12 3.76 12.25
C GLU A 104 25.30 2.62 11.62
N MET A 105 25.90 1.43 11.51
CA MET A 105 25.23 0.24 11.04
C MET A 105 24.08 -0.15 11.97
N THR A 106 24.29 -0.06 13.29
CA THR A 106 23.27 -0.34 14.31
C THR A 106 22.07 0.60 14.16
N ILE A 107 22.30 1.88 13.84
CA ILE A 107 21.22 2.83 13.54
C ILE A 107 20.43 2.38 12.31
N MET A 108 21.11 2.05 11.21
CA MET A 108 20.43 1.61 9.98
C MET A 108 19.63 0.32 10.18
N GLN A 109 20.20 -0.65 10.89
CA GLN A 109 19.53 -1.90 11.25
C GLN A 109 18.26 -1.66 12.08
N LYS A 110 18.32 -0.77 13.07
CA LYS A 110 17.14 -0.40 13.88
C LYS A 110 15.96 0.08 13.03
N TYR A 111 16.21 0.85 11.97
CA TYR A 111 15.16 1.29 11.05
C TYR A 111 14.75 0.20 10.05
N GLY A 112 15.69 -0.66 9.64
CA GLY A 112 15.39 -1.87 8.87
C GLY A 112 14.42 -2.82 9.62
N ASP A 113 14.71 -3.11 10.89
CA ASP A 113 13.89 -3.94 11.77
C ASP A 113 12.51 -3.32 12.01
N ARG A 114 12.46 -1.98 12.21
CA ARG A 114 11.18 -1.25 12.26
C ARG A 114 10.38 -1.39 10.96
N GLY A 115 11.03 -1.40 9.81
CA GLY A 115 10.40 -1.66 8.52
C GLY A 115 9.78 -3.05 8.45
N VAL A 116 10.52 -4.08 8.88
CA VAL A 116 10.00 -5.45 8.98
C VAL A 116 8.77 -5.49 9.88
N PHE A 117 8.81 -4.83 11.04
CA PHE A 117 7.70 -4.79 11.98
C PHE A 117 6.43 -4.15 11.39
N PHE A 118 6.56 -2.99 10.75
CA PHE A 118 5.41 -2.33 10.11
C PHE A 118 4.84 -3.15 8.95
N ILE A 119 5.71 -3.77 8.15
CA ILE A 119 5.29 -4.65 7.05
C ILE A 119 4.56 -5.88 7.60
N PHE A 120 5.04 -6.47 8.69
CA PHE A 120 4.37 -7.60 9.33
C PHE A 120 2.95 -7.23 9.76
N ILE A 121 2.78 -6.12 10.49
CA ILE A 121 1.45 -5.63 10.91
C ILE A 121 0.55 -5.39 9.71
N TYR A 122 1.07 -4.72 8.68
CA TYR A 122 0.32 -4.38 7.48
C TYR A 122 -0.13 -5.64 6.71
N ILE A 123 0.76 -6.62 6.54
CA ILE A 123 0.45 -7.87 5.85
C ILE A 123 -0.61 -8.66 6.62
N VAL A 124 -0.47 -8.78 7.94
CA VAL A 124 -1.48 -9.45 8.79
C VAL A 124 -2.83 -8.76 8.64
N ASN A 125 -2.87 -7.43 8.72
CA ASN A 125 -4.10 -6.67 8.52
C ASN A 125 -4.71 -6.90 7.13
N ALA A 126 -3.90 -6.84 6.07
CA ALA A 126 -4.35 -7.07 4.69
C ALA A 126 -4.97 -8.47 4.52
N TYR A 127 -4.36 -9.51 5.11
CA TYR A 127 -4.88 -10.88 5.06
C TYR A 127 -6.17 -11.06 5.87
N VAL A 128 -6.30 -10.40 7.02
CA VAL A 128 -7.56 -10.40 7.79
C VAL A 128 -8.67 -9.74 6.98
N CYS A 129 -8.40 -8.58 6.38
CA CYS A 129 -9.36 -7.84 5.56
C CYS A 129 -9.82 -8.62 4.33
N ILE A 130 -8.89 -9.24 3.57
CA ILE A 130 -9.28 -10.04 2.40
C ILE A 130 -10.02 -11.31 2.81
N ALA A 131 -9.63 -11.98 3.90
CA ALA A 131 -10.37 -13.14 4.39
C ALA A 131 -11.81 -12.77 4.75
N ALA A 132 -12.01 -11.68 5.48
CA ALA A 132 -13.35 -11.17 5.80
C ALA A 132 -14.15 -10.84 4.53
N PHE A 133 -13.52 -10.25 3.52
CA PHE A 133 -14.16 -9.94 2.25
C PHE A 133 -14.56 -11.19 1.45
N LEU A 134 -13.70 -12.20 1.39
CA LEU A 134 -13.96 -13.47 0.70
C LEU A 134 -15.06 -14.31 1.38
N LEU A 135 -15.34 -14.07 2.67
CA LEU A 135 -16.44 -14.72 3.39
C LEU A 135 -17.81 -14.10 3.11
N ARG A 136 -17.90 -12.92 2.45
CA ARG A 136 -19.18 -12.26 2.14
C ARG A 136 -20.22 -13.16 1.46
N PRO A 137 -19.88 -13.98 0.44
CA PRO A 137 -20.85 -14.86 -0.20
C PRO A 137 -21.45 -15.94 0.72
N LEU A 138 -20.84 -16.20 1.89
CA LEU A 138 -21.36 -17.16 2.89
C LEU A 138 -22.35 -16.52 3.87
N VAL A 139 -22.41 -15.19 3.94
CA VAL A 139 -23.29 -14.46 4.86
C VAL A 139 -24.77 -14.85 4.70
N PRO A 140 -25.36 -14.95 3.49
CA PRO A 140 -26.75 -15.37 3.33
C PRO A 140 -27.02 -16.77 3.89
N LYS A 141 -26.10 -17.72 3.66
CA LYS A 141 -26.23 -19.10 4.16
C LYS A 141 -26.18 -19.17 5.68
N ALA A 142 -25.28 -18.40 6.31
CA ALA A 142 -25.23 -18.30 7.76
C ALA A 142 -26.52 -17.68 8.33
N MET A 143 -27.05 -16.67 7.64
CA MET A 143 -28.30 -16.02 8.05
C MET A 143 -29.53 -16.90 7.87
N ASP A 144 -29.55 -17.82 6.90
CA ASP A 144 -30.63 -18.81 6.77
C ASP A 144 -30.65 -19.81 7.94
N LEU A 145 -29.49 -20.11 8.52
CA LEU A 145 -29.39 -20.95 9.73
C LEU A 145 -29.90 -20.23 10.98
N ILE A 146 -29.62 -18.93 11.10
CA ILE A 146 -29.94 -18.12 12.30
C ILE A 146 -31.38 -17.59 12.26
N MET A 147 -31.84 -17.14 11.09
CA MET A 147 -33.14 -16.53 10.89
C MET A 147 -33.70 -16.96 9.52
N PRO A 148 -34.31 -18.15 9.43
CA PRO A 148 -34.83 -18.66 8.17
C PRO A 148 -35.97 -17.78 7.65
N LEU A 149 -35.98 -17.53 6.35
CA LEU A 149 -37.05 -16.86 5.64
C LEU A 149 -37.90 -17.91 4.89
N ASN A 150 -39.19 -17.61 4.67
CA ASN A 150 -40.07 -18.47 3.85
C ASN A 150 -39.64 -18.51 2.37
N GLU A 151 -38.84 -17.54 1.92
CA GLU A 151 -38.28 -17.46 0.58
C GLU A 151 -36.75 -17.60 0.61
N SER A 152 -36.17 -18.12 -0.47
CA SER A 152 -34.71 -18.25 -0.60
C SER A 152 -34.05 -16.88 -0.66
N ARG A 153 -33.06 -16.62 0.20
CA ARG A 153 -32.27 -15.37 0.13
C ARG A 153 -31.53 -15.26 -1.20
N HIS A 154 -31.53 -14.07 -1.78
CA HIS A 154 -30.70 -13.78 -2.95
C HIS A 154 -29.22 -14.00 -2.61
N ARG A 155 -28.47 -14.61 -3.53
CA ARG A 155 -27.03 -14.85 -3.34
C ARG A 155 -26.29 -13.52 -3.27
N MET A 156 -25.29 -13.43 -2.40
CA MET A 156 -24.53 -12.20 -2.21
C MET A 156 -23.24 -12.25 -3.03
N GLU A 157 -23.08 -11.27 -3.91
CA GLU A 157 -21.83 -11.04 -4.64
C GLU A 157 -20.76 -10.44 -3.72
N MET A 158 -19.47 -10.57 -4.08
CA MET A 158 -18.38 -9.96 -3.31
C MET A 158 -18.47 -8.42 -3.33
N TYR A 159 -18.65 -7.86 -4.52
CA TYR A 159 -18.94 -6.45 -4.76
C TYR A 159 -19.96 -6.34 -5.90
N PRO A 160 -20.84 -5.31 -5.85
CA PRO A 160 -21.85 -5.08 -6.88
C PRO A 160 -21.19 -4.68 -8.22
N ALA A 161 -21.42 -5.46 -9.27
CA ALA A 161 -20.97 -5.15 -10.63
C ALA A 161 -21.89 -5.76 -11.70
N TYR A 162 -21.69 -5.38 -12.96
CA TYR A 162 -22.45 -5.92 -14.09
C TYR A 162 -21.56 -6.87 -14.89
N TYR A 163 -21.92 -8.15 -14.91
CA TYR A 163 -21.10 -9.23 -15.49
C TYR A 163 -21.50 -9.64 -16.91
N PHE A 164 -22.32 -8.83 -17.60
CA PHE A 164 -22.74 -9.06 -19.00
C PHE A 164 -23.33 -10.46 -19.23
N THR A 165 -24.19 -10.89 -18.31
CA THR A 165 -24.90 -12.17 -18.41
C THR A 165 -26.39 -11.96 -18.19
N ASP A 166 -27.21 -12.58 -19.05
CA ASP A 166 -28.68 -12.52 -18.96
C ASP A 166 -29.23 -13.37 -17.81
N ASN A 167 -28.40 -14.24 -17.22
CA ASN A 167 -28.80 -15.16 -16.16
C ASN A 167 -27.70 -15.30 -15.09
N PRO A 168 -27.58 -14.32 -14.16
CA PRO A 168 -26.51 -14.28 -13.17
C PRO A 168 -26.49 -15.50 -12.23
N ASP A 169 -27.65 -16.10 -11.94
CA ASP A 169 -27.75 -17.30 -11.09
C ASP A 169 -27.09 -18.52 -11.73
N LYS A 170 -27.22 -18.68 -13.06
CA LYS A 170 -26.60 -19.77 -13.82
C LYS A 170 -25.08 -19.68 -13.79
N TYR A 171 -24.52 -18.46 -13.86
CA TYR A 171 -23.07 -18.22 -13.93
C TYR A 171 -22.43 -17.81 -12.61
N TYR A 172 -23.18 -17.90 -11.51
CA TYR A 172 -22.79 -17.43 -10.18
C TYR A 172 -21.38 -17.89 -9.74
N TYR A 173 -21.07 -19.19 -9.86
CA TYR A 173 -19.75 -19.70 -9.46
C TYR A 173 -18.61 -19.14 -10.32
N GLY A 174 -18.84 -18.90 -11.61
CA GLY A 174 -17.86 -18.25 -12.48
C GLY A 174 -17.61 -16.79 -12.07
N ILE A 175 -18.68 -16.07 -11.73
CA ILE A 175 -18.61 -14.69 -11.21
C ILE A 175 -17.80 -14.64 -9.91
N ILE A 176 -18.05 -15.57 -8.97
CA ILE A 176 -17.30 -15.67 -7.71
C ILE A 176 -15.81 -15.95 -7.96
N ILE A 177 -15.47 -16.87 -8.87
CA ILE A 177 -14.07 -17.15 -9.21
C ILE A 177 -13.39 -15.91 -9.81
N PHE A 178 -14.04 -15.25 -10.77
CA PHE A 178 -13.53 -14.02 -11.38
C PHE A 178 -13.29 -12.91 -10.36
N THR A 179 -14.30 -12.60 -9.53
CA THR A 179 -14.22 -11.55 -8.50
C THR A 179 -13.18 -11.88 -7.43
N THR A 180 -13.00 -13.16 -7.08
CA THR A 180 -11.92 -13.63 -6.20
C THR A 180 -10.56 -13.35 -6.81
N MET A 181 -10.35 -13.70 -8.08
CA MET A 181 -9.08 -13.43 -8.77
C MET A 181 -8.79 -11.93 -8.84
N CYS A 182 -9.78 -11.09 -9.16
CA CYS A 182 -9.65 -9.63 -9.14
C CYS A 182 -9.23 -9.11 -7.75
N THR A 183 -9.86 -9.63 -6.69
CA THR A 183 -9.58 -9.22 -5.30
C THR A 183 -8.16 -9.61 -4.88
N ILE A 184 -7.75 -10.85 -5.15
CA ILE A 184 -6.39 -11.34 -4.87
C ILE A 184 -5.35 -10.53 -5.66
N THR A 185 -5.65 -10.21 -6.93
CA THR A 185 -4.79 -9.36 -7.76
C THR A 185 -4.62 -7.97 -7.17
N ALA A 186 -5.74 -7.30 -6.82
CA ALA A 186 -5.70 -5.98 -6.20
C ALA A 186 -4.89 -6.00 -4.90
N MET A 187 -5.18 -6.94 -4.01
CA MET A 187 -4.44 -7.12 -2.74
C MET A 187 -2.94 -7.27 -2.99
N SER A 188 -2.55 -8.14 -3.92
CA SER A 188 -1.15 -8.39 -4.24
C SER A 188 -0.45 -7.11 -4.73
N VAL A 189 -1.14 -6.28 -5.53
CA VAL A 189 -0.64 -4.97 -5.97
C VAL A 189 -0.46 -4.03 -4.78
N PHE A 190 -1.46 -3.91 -3.89
CA PHE A 190 -1.38 -3.08 -2.69
C PHE A 190 -0.23 -3.52 -1.77
N VAL A 191 -0.11 -4.81 -1.46
CA VAL A 191 0.98 -5.30 -0.60
C VAL A 191 2.34 -5.09 -1.23
N ALA A 192 2.50 -5.39 -2.52
CA ALA A 192 3.77 -5.18 -3.19
C ALA A 192 4.21 -3.71 -3.17
N SER A 193 3.29 -2.79 -3.46
CA SER A 193 3.56 -1.36 -3.55
C SER A 193 3.75 -0.69 -2.18
N ASP A 194 2.86 -0.97 -1.23
CA ASP A 194 2.91 -0.32 0.09
C ASP A 194 4.11 -0.81 0.90
N THR A 195 4.49 -2.08 0.78
CA THR A 195 5.70 -2.58 1.45
C THR A 195 6.99 -1.99 0.86
N LEU A 196 7.04 -1.72 -0.46
CA LEU A 196 8.14 -0.96 -1.08
C LEU A 196 8.21 0.46 -0.54
N LEU A 197 7.07 1.15 -0.42
CA LEU A 197 7.01 2.50 0.15
C LEU A 197 7.44 2.51 1.62
N ILE A 198 6.95 1.56 2.43
CA ILE A 198 7.34 1.45 3.85
C ILE A 198 8.86 1.30 3.97
N TYR A 199 9.48 0.45 3.16
CA TYR A 199 10.94 0.31 3.18
C TYR A 199 11.68 1.57 2.74
N SER A 200 11.21 2.24 1.68
CA SER A 200 11.80 3.53 1.26
C SER A 200 11.71 4.58 2.37
N VAL A 201 10.56 4.67 3.05
CA VAL A 201 10.38 5.60 4.17
C VAL A 201 11.27 5.23 5.35
N GLN A 202 11.34 3.96 5.74
CA GLN A 202 12.22 3.55 6.85
C GLN A 202 13.70 3.74 6.52
N HIS A 203 14.12 3.51 5.28
CA HIS A 203 15.48 3.79 4.84
C HIS A 203 15.82 5.27 5.01
N VAL A 204 14.94 6.18 4.55
CA VAL A 204 15.20 7.61 4.69
C VAL A 204 15.17 8.07 6.13
N CYS A 205 14.30 7.50 6.97
CA CYS A 205 14.34 7.74 8.41
C CYS A 205 15.65 7.27 9.04
N GLY A 206 16.19 6.13 8.59
CA GLY A 206 17.52 5.65 8.98
C GLY A 206 18.64 6.61 8.60
N LEU A 207 18.64 7.09 7.34
CA LEU A 207 19.60 8.09 6.86
C LEU A 207 19.54 9.40 7.65
N LEU A 208 18.33 9.86 8.01
CA LEU A 208 18.15 11.06 8.83
C LEU A 208 18.65 10.86 10.27
N ALA A 209 18.40 9.69 10.87
CA ALA A 209 18.89 9.37 12.21
C ALA A 209 20.42 9.24 12.23
N LEU A 210 21.00 8.59 11.22
CA LEU A 210 22.43 8.51 10.99
C LEU A 210 23.05 9.93 10.90
N THR A 211 22.42 10.79 10.08
CA THR A 211 22.82 12.19 9.93
C THR A 211 22.80 12.93 11.26
N GLY A 212 21.74 12.76 12.06
CA GLY A 212 21.65 13.34 13.41
C GLY A 212 22.76 12.87 14.35
N SER A 213 23.11 11.57 14.28
CA SER A 213 24.23 11.02 15.05
C SER A 213 25.58 11.64 14.65
N ARG A 214 25.83 11.80 13.35
CA ARG A 214 27.03 12.46 12.83
C ARG A 214 27.11 13.91 13.27
N PHE A 215 26.00 14.65 13.23
CA PHE A 215 25.94 16.02 13.75
C PHE A 215 26.24 16.09 15.25
N LYS A 216 25.66 15.19 16.05
CA LYS A 216 25.91 15.13 17.48
C LYS A 216 27.39 14.88 17.78
N TYR A 217 28.00 13.90 17.12
CA TYR A 217 29.43 13.61 17.26
C TYR A 217 30.31 14.81 16.87
N SER A 218 29.98 15.51 15.79
CA SER A 218 30.70 16.74 15.38
C SER A 218 30.58 17.86 16.42
N LEU A 219 29.42 18.03 17.04
CA LEU A 219 29.19 19.03 18.08
C LEU A 219 29.90 18.65 19.39
N ASP A 220 29.79 17.40 19.84
CA ASP A 220 30.47 16.91 21.04
C ASP A 220 31.99 17.05 20.88
N SER A 221 32.53 16.76 19.68
CA SER A 221 33.92 17.03 19.35
C SER A 221 34.27 18.51 19.50
N LEU A 222 33.43 19.43 19.03
CA LEU A 222 33.66 20.87 19.10
C LEU A 222 33.68 21.37 20.56
N TYR A 223 32.73 20.90 21.38
CA TYR A 223 32.65 21.27 22.80
C TYR A 223 33.80 20.68 23.64
N SER A 224 34.27 19.47 23.33
CA SER A 224 35.42 18.88 24.02
C SER A 224 36.75 19.58 23.72
N LEU A 225 36.87 20.22 22.55
CA LEU A 225 38.06 20.94 22.11
C LEU A 225 38.16 22.37 22.65
N THR A 226 37.10 22.90 23.23
CA THR A 226 37.12 24.25 23.83
C THR A 226 37.92 24.30 25.14
N ASP A 227 38.28 23.13 25.69
CA ASP A 227 39.02 22.94 26.94
C ASP A 227 40.51 22.59 26.73
N ASP A 228 40.95 22.33 25.48
CA ASP A 228 42.29 21.82 25.16
C ASP A 228 42.99 22.66 24.07
N THR A 229 44.27 22.96 24.23
CA THR A 229 44.99 24.00 23.45
C THR A 229 45.47 23.56 22.07
N ASN A 230 45.25 22.30 21.67
CA ASN A 230 45.69 21.73 20.39
C ASN A 230 44.50 21.26 19.55
N VAL A 231 43.78 22.22 18.96
CA VAL A 231 42.60 21.96 18.15
C VAL A 231 42.99 21.37 16.79
N ASP A 232 42.64 20.10 16.56
CA ASP A 232 42.68 19.47 15.23
C ASP A 232 41.50 19.98 14.39
N ASN A 233 41.65 21.22 13.91
CA ASN A 233 40.67 21.91 13.07
C ASN A 233 40.34 21.12 11.79
N GLU A 234 41.29 20.32 11.28
CA GLU A 234 41.09 19.52 10.07
C GLU A 234 40.12 18.37 10.33
N ARG A 235 40.28 17.67 11.47
CA ARG A 235 39.34 16.62 11.88
C ARG A 235 37.95 17.15 12.17
N LEU A 236 37.84 18.30 12.84
CA LEU A 236 36.54 18.93 13.10
C LEU A 236 35.84 19.34 11.79
N TYR A 237 36.57 19.99 10.89
CA TYR A 237 36.06 20.37 9.57
C TYR A 237 35.57 19.16 8.78
N LYS A 238 36.33 18.05 8.81
CA LYS A 238 35.96 16.79 8.16
C LYS A 238 34.66 16.20 8.74
N ASN A 239 34.53 16.14 10.07
CA ASN A 239 33.32 15.63 10.72
C ASN A 239 32.07 16.44 10.35
N VAL A 240 32.20 17.78 10.30
CA VAL A 240 31.10 18.67 9.87
C VAL A 240 30.76 18.44 8.39
N CYS A 241 31.77 18.33 7.52
CA CYS A 241 31.56 18.02 6.11
C CYS A 241 30.85 16.67 5.92
N ASP A 242 31.23 15.64 6.67
CA ASP A 242 30.60 14.32 6.61
C ASP A 242 29.13 14.36 7.07
N ALA A 243 28.82 15.12 8.12
CA ALA A 243 27.45 15.33 8.57
C ALA A 243 26.59 16.06 7.51
N ILE A 244 27.13 17.13 6.90
CA ILE A 244 26.45 17.87 5.82
C ILE A 244 26.24 16.98 4.59
N ASN A 245 27.23 16.19 4.20
CA ASN A 245 27.12 15.26 3.06
C ASN A 245 26.07 14.18 3.33
N SER A 246 25.97 13.69 4.57
CA SER A 246 24.93 12.74 4.99
C SER A 246 23.53 13.35 4.88
N HIS A 247 23.37 14.60 5.34
CA HIS A 247 22.11 15.32 5.21
C HIS A 247 21.71 15.52 3.74
N LYS A 248 22.65 15.96 2.89
CA LYS A 248 22.42 16.09 1.45
C LYS A 248 22.01 14.76 0.82
N ARG A 249 22.61 13.65 1.24
CA ARG A 249 22.23 12.31 0.77
C ARG A 249 20.82 11.92 1.19
N ALA A 250 20.46 12.13 2.46
CA ALA A 250 19.12 11.87 2.97
C ALA A 250 18.08 12.71 2.19
N PHE A 251 18.34 14.01 2.01
CA PHE A 251 17.47 14.90 1.25
C PHE A 251 17.32 14.45 -0.22
N ALA A 252 18.41 14.08 -0.88
CA ALA A 252 18.35 13.57 -2.25
C ALA A 252 17.46 12.32 -2.35
N TYR A 253 17.51 11.42 -1.36
CA TYR A 253 16.65 10.24 -1.32
C TYR A 253 15.17 10.61 -1.07
N ILE A 254 14.88 11.61 -0.23
CA ILE A 254 13.52 12.16 -0.05
C ILE A 254 12.97 12.65 -1.39
N THR A 255 13.75 13.43 -2.15
CA THR A 255 13.34 13.94 -3.46
C THR A 255 13.09 12.81 -4.46
N GLU A 256 13.87 11.73 -4.41
CA GLU A 256 13.61 10.53 -5.22
C GLU A 256 12.26 9.88 -4.86
N ILE A 257 11.93 9.74 -3.56
CA ILE A 257 10.64 9.20 -3.11
C ILE A 257 9.50 10.09 -3.59
N GLU A 258 9.61 11.40 -3.34
CA GLU A 258 8.60 12.39 -3.73
C GLU A 258 8.31 12.33 -5.23
N SER A 259 9.36 12.32 -6.05
CA SER A 259 9.24 12.27 -7.51
C SER A 259 8.57 11.01 -8.06
N ALA A 260 8.59 9.90 -7.29
CA ALA A 260 8.03 8.61 -7.66
C ALA A 260 6.63 8.37 -7.07
N TYR A 261 6.33 8.92 -5.90
CA TYR A 261 5.11 8.61 -5.14
C TYR A 261 4.14 9.78 -4.96
N ALA A 262 4.53 11.05 -5.08
CA ALA A 262 3.71 12.19 -4.67
C ALA A 262 2.31 12.21 -5.30
N ILE A 263 2.23 12.16 -6.63
CA ILE A 263 0.95 12.18 -7.36
C ILE A 263 0.11 10.94 -7.03
N ASN A 264 0.74 9.76 -6.99
CA ASN A 264 0.05 8.53 -6.64
C ASN A 264 -0.55 8.61 -5.24
N LEU A 265 0.24 9.00 -4.22
CA LEU A 265 -0.23 9.14 -2.85
C LEU A 265 -1.35 10.16 -2.71
N PHE A 266 -1.27 11.29 -3.42
CA PHE A 266 -2.35 12.28 -3.45
C PHE A 266 -3.67 11.65 -3.93
N VAL A 267 -3.65 10.91 -5.04
CA VAL A 267 -4.84 10.22 -5.56
C VAL A 267 -5.32 9.14 -4.58
N GLN A 268 -4.42 8.33 -4.02
CA GLN A 268 -4.78 7.28 -3.07
C GLN A 268 -5.46 7.86 -1.82
N VAL A 269 -4.91 8.93 -1.24
CA VAL A 269 -5.49 9.60 -0.07
C VAL A 269 -6.88 10.17 -0.41
N GLY A 270 -7.04 10.80 -1.57
CA GLY A 270 -8.33 11.31 -2.02
C GLY A 270 -9.38 10.20 -2.13
N VAL A 271 -9.04 9.08 -2.78
CA VAL A 271 -9.94 7.92 -2.89
C VAL A 271 -10.30 7.37 -1.51
N VAL A 272 -9.33 7.21 -0.61
CA VAL A 272 -9.58 6.71 0.76
C VAL A 272 -10.53 7.63 1.51
N ILE A 273 -10.32 8.95 1.46
CA ILE A 273 -11.19 9.92 2.14
C ILE A 273 -12.63 9.83 1.62
N ILE A 274 -12.81 9.77 0.29
CA ILE A 274 -14.14 9.64 -0.32
C ILE A 274 -14.81 8.34 0.12
N SER A 275 -14.11 7.20 0.01
CA SER A 275 -14.63 5.89 0.39
C SER A 275 -14.99 5.81 1.87
N PHE A 276 -14.13 6.33 2.76
CA PHE A 276 -14.40 6.36 4.20
C PHE A 276 -15.61 7.23 4.54
N THR A 277 -15.70 8.42 3.94
CA THR A 277 -16.82 9.36 4.19
C THR A 277 -18.15 8.71 3.82
N ILE A 278 -18.22 8.05 2.66
CA ILE A 278 -19.43 7.38 2.18
C ILE A 278 -19.78 6.17 3.05
N THR A 279 -18.79 5.34 3.39
CA THR A 279 -19.00 4.15 4.24
C THR A 279 -19.50 4.55 5.63
N LEU A 280 -18.95 5.62 6.21
CA LEU A 280 -19.40 6.16 7.49
C LEU A 280 -20.84 6.70 7.40
N PHE A 281 -21.16 7.43 6.34
CA PHE A 281 -22.51 7.92 6.09
C PHE A 281 -23.54 6.78 5.99
N GLN A 282 -23.22 5.69 5.27
CA GLN A 282 -24.06 4.49 5.21
C GLN A 282 -24.25 3.86 6.59
N GLY A 283 -23.18 3.73 7.37
CA GLY A 283 -23.23 3.17 8.72
C GLY A 283 -24.16 3.96 9.65
N VAL A 284 -24.06 5.30 9.64
CA VAL A 284 -24.93 6.17 10.45
C VAL A 284 -26.39 6.07 9.99
N SER A 285 -26.63 6.11 8.69
CA SER A 285 -27.99 6.01 8.12
C SER A 285 -28.66 4.68 8.48
N PHE A 286 -27.89 3.59 8.45
CA PHE A 286 -28.36 2.27 8.85
C PHE A 286 -28.72 2.19 10.34
N ILE A 287 -27.90 2.77 11.21
CA ILE A 287 -28.17 2.83 12.66
C ILE A 287 -29.44 3.65 12.95
N GLN A 288 -29.62 4.79 12.28
CA GLN A 288 -30.82 5.62 12.43
C GLN A 288 -32.08 4.88 11.98
N PHE A 289 -32.00 4.14 10.87
CA PHE A 289 -33.11 3.30 10.39
C PHE A 289 -33.50 2.21 11.40
N LEU A 290 -32.53 1.54 12.03
CA LEU A 290 -32.79 0.57 13.08
C LEU A 290 -33.41 1.21 14.33
N GLY A 291 -32.94 2.39 14.72
CA GLY A 291 -33.49 3.17 15.84
C GLY A 291 -34.95 3.56 15.60
N ALA A 292 -35.31 3.96 14.38
CA ALA A 292 -36.69 4.29 14.01
C ALA A 292 -37.64 3.09 14.09
N ARG A 293 -37.16 1.86 13.80
CA ARG A 293 -37.94 0.62 13.95
C ARG A 293 -38.05 0.12 15.40
N GLY A 294 -37.14 0.54 16.28
CA GLY A 294 -37.14 0.19 17.69
C GLY A 294 -38.00 1.09 18.58
N ALA A 295 -38.59 2.17 18.03
CA ALA A 295 -39.49 3.04 18.78
C ALA A 295 -40.83 2.33 19.04
N PRO A 296 -41.30 2.22 20.30
CA PRO A 296 -42.63 1.69 20.58
C PRO A 296 -43.66 2.61 19.93
N ILE A 297 -44.57 2.00 19.17
CA ILE A 297 -45.74 2.68 18.61
C ILE A 297 -46.63 3.04 19.80
N GLY A 298 -46.56 4.30 20.24
CA GLY A 298 -47.43 4.87 21.26
C GLY A 298 -48.83 5.14 20.73
#